data_AF-A0A2T4VDW3-F1
#
_entry.id   AF-A0A2T4VDW3-F1
#
_cell.length_a   1.000
_cell.length_b   1.000
_cell.length_c   1.000
_cell.angle_alpha   90.00
_cell.angle_beta   90.00
_cell.angle_gamma   90.00
#
_symmetry.space_group_name_H-M   'P 1'
#
loop_
_entity.id
_entity.type
_entity.pdbx_description
1 polymer ?
#
loop_
_entity_poly.entity_id
_entity_poly.type
_entity_poly.pdbx_seq_one_letter_code
_entity_poly.pdbx_strand_id
1 'polypeptide(L)'
;MIPVLIVRGKAMVLVFRKLLEPEFGRELRVLESDHAGDGVSLARSILLNRKSIVALVADAKPEEVRETHRSIVYLLISVACADLWKITLMVPQMEVLLFLDRGVLRQVLGREPTEEELTRGRTEPRRVLEEQLGLQKWELDEELCRRLETVDVSSLAEHPAVQQVRQFFRDHREGRSSLSL
;
A
#
# COMPACT_ATOMS: atom_id res chain seq x y z
N MET A 1 16.13 -0.58 15.61
CA MET A 1 14.65 -0.48 15.51
C MET A 1 14.29 -0.70 14.06
N ILE A 2 13.45 -1.69 13.74
CA ILE A 2 13.16 -2.08 12.35
C ILE A 2 12.03 -1.17 11.81
N PRO A 3 12.27 -0.35 10.78
CA PRO A 3 11.23 0.41 10.07
C PRO A 3 9.99 -0.40 9.74
N VAL A 4 8.83 0.25 9.77
CA VAL A 4 7.55 -0.42 9.53
C VAL A 4 6.78 0.25 8.40
N LEU A 5 6.32 -0.54 7.44
CA LEU A 5 5.30 -0.18 6.47
C LEU A 5 3.97 -0.82 6.90
N ILE A 6 2.89 -0.06 6.92
CA ILE A 6 1.53 -0.54 7.19
C ILE A 6 0.71 -0.39 5.91
N VAL A 7 0.07 -1.48 5.47
CA VAL A 7 -0.77 -1.55 4.28
C VAL A 7 -2.02 -2.38 4.57
N ARG A 8 -3.11 -2.14 3.83
CA ARG A 8 -4.39 -2.82 4.05
C ARG A 8 -4.46 -4.15 3.31
N GLY A 9 -4.80 -5.23 4.02
CA GLY A 9 -5.00 -6.57 3.46
C GLY A 9 -3.71 -7.33 3.16
N LYS A 10 -3.77 -8.65 3.28
CA LYS A 10 -2.62 -9.56 3.12
C LYS A 10 -2.08 -9.52 1.70
N ALA A 11 -2.96 -9.37 0.71
CA ALA A 11 -2.56 -9.34 -0.69
C ALA A 11 -1.62 -8.16 -0.97
N MET A 12 -1.96 -6.98 -0.43
CA MET A 12 -1.13 -5.79 -0.62
C MET A 12 0.14 -5.85 0.25
N VAL A 13 0.11 -6.48 1.43
CA VAL A 13 1.34 -6.80 2.18
C VAL A 13 2.32 -7.59 1.30
N LEU A 14 1.83 -8.60 0.58
CA LEU A 14 2.65 -9.42 -0.30
C LEU A 14 3.22 -8.61 -1.47
N VAL A 15 2.40 -7.78 -2.13
CA VAL A 15 2.84 -6.89 -3.23
C VAL A 15 3.93 -5.94 -2.75
N PHE A 16 3.69 -5.18 -1.67
CA PHE A 16 4.67 -4.23 -1.16
C PHE A 16 5.94 -4.92 -0.65
N ARG A 17 5.83 -6.12 -0.06
CA ARG A 17 7.00 -6.91 0.32
C ARG A 17 7.85 -7.24 -0.91
N LYS A 18 7.25 -7.80 -1.97
CA LYS A 18 7.98 -8.11 -3.22
C LYS A 18 8.63 -6.88 -3.86
N LEU A 19 7.95 -5.73 -3.82
CA LEU A 19 8.44 -4.48 -4.41
C LEU A 19 9.60 -3.81 -3.63
N LEU A 20 9.70 -4.09 -2.33
CA LEU A 20 10.64 -3.43 -1.43
C LEU A 20 11.75 -4.38 -0.94
N GLU A 21 11.55 -5.69 -0.99
CA GLU A 21 12.52 -6.71 -0.59
C GLU A 21 13.87 -6.59 -1.31
N PRO A 22 13.95 -6.29 -2.62
CA PRO A 22 15.25 -6.11 -3.29
C PRO A 22 16.13 -5.01 -2.69
N GLU A 23 15.54 -4.00 -2.06
CA GLU A 23 16.28 -2.86 -1.50
C GLU A 23 16.41 -2.90 0.04
N PHE A 24 15.40 -3.43 0.73
CA PHE A 24 15.33 -3.37 2.20
C PHE A 24 15.38 -4.75 2.86
N GLY A 25 15.14 -5.85 2.13
CA GLY A 25 15.17 -7.21 2.66
C GLY A 25 14.45 -7.34 4.01
N ARG A 26 15.19 -7.78 5.04
CA ARG A 26 14.69 -7.95 6.42
C ARG A 26 14.77 -6.68 7.28
N GLU A 27 15.31 -5.60 6.75
CA GLU A 27 15.44 -4.30 7.44
C GLU A 27 14.13 -3.50 7.41
N LEU A 28 13.14 -3.91 6.62
CA LEU A 28 11.81 -3.31 6.59
C LEU A 28 10.74 -4.36 6.93
N ARG A 29 9.87 -4.05 7.89
CA ARG A 29 8.73 -4.90 8.23
C ARG A 29 7.46 -4.36 7.58
N VAL A 30 6.82 -5.17 6.73
CA VAL A 30 5.50 -4.85 6.16
C VAL A 30 4.41 -5.53 7.01
N LEU A 31 3.50 -4.74 7.56
CA LEU A 31 2.39 -5.15 8.41
C LEU A 31 1.05 -4.94 7.72
N GLU A 32 0.13 -5.85 8.01
CA GLU A 32 -1.28 -5.76 7.61
C GLU A 32 -2.07 -4.85 8.56
N SER A 33 -3.04 -4.13 8.00
CA SER A 33 -4.20 -3.60 8.72
C SER A 33 -5.50 -4.11 8.08
N ASP A 34 -6.48 -4.49 8.91
CA ASP A 34 -7.76 -5.01 8.42
C ASP A 34 -8.62 -3.91 7.77
N HIS A 35 -8.68 -2.73 8.42
CA HIS A 35 -9.42 -1.56 7.95
C HIS A 35 -8.57 -0.29 7.97
N ALA A 36 -9.03 0.75 7.25
CA ALA A 36 -8.34 2.04 7.19
C ALA A 36 -8.12 2.68 8.58
N GLY A 37 -9.12 2.59 9.48
CA GLY A 37 -9.00 3.07 10.86
C GLY A 37 -8.00 2.28 11.71
N ASP A 38 -7.82 0.99 11.39
CA ASP A 38 -6.90 0.10 12.11
C ASP A 38 -5.44 0.44 11.76
N GLY A 39 -5.17 0.77 10.50
CA GLY A 39 -3.84 1.18 10.05
C GLY A 39 -3.31 2.42 10.76
N VAL A 40 -4.15 3.44 10.93
CA VAL A 40 -3.78 4.67 11.68
C VAL A 40 -3.57 4.35 13.16
N SER A 41 -4.44 3.55 13.76
CA SER A 41 -4.33 3.16 15.17
C SER A 41 -3.05 2.36 15.44
N LEU A 42 -2.71 1.42 14.55
CA LEU A 42 -1.47 0.65 14.59
C LEU A 42 -0.24 1.55 14.42
N ALA A 43 -0.27 2.48 13.48
CA ALA A 43 0.81 3.46 13.28
C ALA A 43 1.07 4.25 14.57
N ARG A 44 0.03 4.79 15.20
CA ARG A 44 0.12 5.53 16.46
C ARG A 44 0.73 4.67 17.58
N SER A 45 0.27 3.42 17.71
CA SER A 45 0.80 2.49 18.71
C SER A 45 2.29 2.21 18.52
N ILE A 46 2.74 2.02 17.27
CA ILE A 46 4.15 1.77 16.96
C ILE A 46 5.00 3.02 17.23
N LEU A 47 4.52 4.19 16.83
CA LEU A 47 5.20 5.47 17.07
C LEU A 47 5.38 5.74 18.58
N LEU A 48 4.33 5.57 19.38
CA LEU A 48 4.35 5.81 20.82
C LEU A 48 5.21 4.78 21.59
N ASN A 49 4.99 3.50 21.33
CA ASN A 49 5.50 2.44 22.20
C ASN A 49 6.83 1.87 21.74
N ARG A 50 7.06 1.85 20.43
CA ARG A 50 8.26 1.24 19.86
C ARG A 50 9.27 2.29 19.41
N LYS A 51 8.85 3.52 19.11
CA LYS A 51 9.70 4.59 18.54
C LYS A 51 10.32 4.18 17.20
N SER A 52 9.56 3.45 16.38
CA SER A 52 9.98 3.09 15.02
C SER A 52 9.53 4.16 14.06
N ILE A 53 10.26 4.33 12.95
CA ILE A 53 9.68 5.04 11.80
C ILE A 53 8.59 4.21 11.15
N VAL A 54 7.54 4.89 10.67
CA VAL A 54 6.33 4.26 10.13
C VAL A 54 5.90 4.91 8.82
N ALA A 55 5.84 4.14 7.74
CA ALA A 55 5.06 4.53 6.56
C ALA A 55 3.68 3.88 6.62
N LEU A 56 2.63 4.64 6.32
CA LEU A 56 1.25 4.17 6.21
C LEU A 56 0.77 4.40 4.77
N VAL A 57 0.36 3.33 4.11
CA VAL A 57 -0.38 3.41 2.85
C VAL A 57 -1.86 3.27 3.18
N ALA A 58 -2.67 4.21 2.70
CA ALA A 58 -4.12 4.19 2.94
C ALA A 58 -4.88 4.48 1.64
N ASP A 59 -6.11 4.00 1.56
CA ASP A 59 -7.01 4.30 0.45
C ASP A 59 -7.62 5.70 0.62
N ALA A 60 -7.88 6.37 -0.49
CA ALA A 60 -8.66 7.60 -0.52
C ALA A 60 -9.46 7.68 -1.81
N LYS A 61 -10.73 8.12 -1.72
CA LYS A 61 -11.48 8.46 -2.92
C LYS A 61 -10.92 9.72 -3.57
N PRO A 62 -11.01 9.89 -4.89
CA PRO A 62 -10.49 11.07 -5.60
C PRO A 62 -10.95 12.40 -4.98
N GLU A 63 -12.21 12.49 -4.56
CA GLU A 63 -12.82 13.67 -3.97
C GLU A 63 -12.48 13.88 -2.49
N GLU A 64 -11.94 12.87 -1.81
CA GLU A 64 -11.66 12.87 -0.37
C GLU A 64 -10.15 12.96 -0.06
N VAL A 65 -9.25 12.88 -1.04
CA VAL A 65 -7.78 12.81 -0.86
C VAL A 65 -7.25 13.81 0.16
N ARG A 66 -7.63 15.10 0.02
CA ARG A 66 -7.16 16.16 0.92
C ARG A 66 -7.68 15.98 2.35
N GLU A 67 -8.93 15.59 2.50
CA GLU A 67 -9.57 15.42 3.81
C GLU A 67 -9.05 14.18 4.53
N THR A 68 -8.91 13.07 3.81
CA THR A 68 -8.32 11.83 4.31
C THR A 68 -6.88 12.09 4.77
N HIS A 69 -6.07 12.75 3.94
CA HIS A 69 -4.70 13.10 4.31
C HIS A 69 -4.66 13.95 5.59
N ARG A 70 -5.45 15.04 5.64
CA ARG A 70 -5.51 15.96 6.77
C ARG A 70 -5.91 15.24 8.06
N SER A 71 -6.91 14.37 7.98
CA SER A 71 -7.41 13.60 9.12
C SER A 71 -6.34 12.66 9.68
N ILE A 72 -5.62 11.93 8.82
CA ILE A 72 -4.54 11.04 9.26
C ILE A 72 -3.37 11.86 9.85
N VAL A 73 -2.96 12.95 9.20
CA VAL A 73 -1.91 13.85 9.71
C VAL A 73 -2.24 14.35 11.11
N TYR A 74 -3.47 14.81 11.33
CA TYR A 74 -3.91 15.30 12.65
C TYR A 74 -3.76 14.23 13.75
N LEU A 75 -4.06 12.97 13.40
CA LEU A 75 -3.93 11.85 14.33
C LEU A 75 -2.47 11.48 14.61
N LEU A 76 -1.59 11.54 13.62
CA LEU A 76 -0.17 11.16 13.76
C LEU A 76 0.70 12.25 14.38
N ILE A 77 0.47 13.53 14.06
CA ILE A 77 1.26 14.64 14.61
C ILE A 77 1.09 14.76 16.13
N SER A 78 -0.05 14.32 16.66
CA SER A 78 -0.33 14.30 18.11
C SER A 78 0.54 13.31 18.88
N VAL A 79 1.20 12.36 18.21
CA VAL A 79 1.95 11.27 18.87
C VAL A 79 3.43 11.20 18.48
N ALA A 80 3.84 11.80 17.36
CA ALA A 80 5.23 11.79 16.91
C ALA A 80 5.57 12.93 15.93
N CYS A 81 6.84 13.31 15.89
CA CYS A 81 7.40 14.23 14.91
C CYS A 81 7.20 13.73 13.47
N ALA A 82 7.00 14.66 12.54
CA ALA A 82 6.73 14.34 11.13
C ALA A 82 7.86 13.56 10.43
N ASP A 83 9.11 13.68 10.89
CA ASP A 83 10.23 12.90 10.34
C ASP A 83 10.16 11.40 10.66
N LEU A 84 9.30 10.99 11.59
CA LEU A 84 9.14 9.59 11.98
C LEU A 84 8.02 8.88 11.24
N TRP A 85 7.24 9.58 10.42
CA TRP A 85 6.15 8.96 9.69
C TRP A 85 5.90 9.53 8.31
N LYS A 86 5.36 8.69 7.43
CA LYS A 86 4.93 9.06 6.08
C LYS A 86 3.53 8.52 5.81
N ILE A 87 2.71 9.33 5.17
CA ILE A 87 1.40 8.91 4.66
C ILE A 87 1.49 8.91 3.14
N THR A 88 1.07 7.81 2.52
CA THR A 88 0.92 7.69 1.07
C THR A 88 -0.50 7.23 0.78
N LEU A 89 -1.22 7.99 -0.05
CA LEU A 89 -2.60 7.66 -0.41
C LEU A 89 -2.65 6.96 -1.76
N MET A 90 -3.35 5.83 -1.80
CA MET A 90 -3.73 5.10 -3.00
C MET A 90 -5.14 5.53 -3.42
N VAL A 91 -5.29 5.91 -4.68
CA VAL A 91 -6.56 6.44 -5.21
C VAL A 91 -7.02 5.57 -6.39
N PRO A 92 -8.26 5.07 -6.39
CA PRO A 92 -9.23 5.12 -5.30
C PRO A 92 -8.91 4.12 -4.16
N GLN A 93 -8.24 3.01 -4.48
CA GLN A 93 -7.93 1.91 -3.58
C GLN A 93 -6.60 1.25 -3.98
N MET A 94 -5.88 0.62 -3.05
CA MET A 94 -4.56 0.01 -3.30
C MET A 94 -4.57 -1.01 -4.45
N GLU A 95 -5.68 -1.74 -4.61
CA GLU A 95 -5.85 -2.73 -5.67
C GLU A 95 -5.70 -2.13 -7.08
N VAL A 96 -5.80 -0.80 -7.24
CA VAL A 96 -5.49 -0.10 -8.50
C VAL A 96 -4.10 -0.42 -9.02
N LEU A 97 -3.14 -0.75 -8.14
CA LEU A 97 -1.78 -1.16 -8.54
C LEU A 97 -1.80 -2.34 -9.51
N LEU A 98 -2.72 -3.29 -9.29
CA LEU A 98 -2.82 -4.49 -10.13
C LEU A 98 -3.33 -4.19 -11.54
N PHE A 99 -3.96 -3.03 -11.75
CA PHE A 99 -4.50 -2.60 -13.04
C PHE A 99 -3.56 -1.66 -13.82
N LEU A 100 -2.40 -1.30 -13.25
CA LEU A 100 -1.41 -0.45 -13.90
C LEU A 100 -0.64 -1.18 -14.99
N ASP A 101 -0.39 -2.47 -14.77
CA ASP A 101 0.30 -3.32 -15.72
C ASP A 101 -0.60 -4.46 -16.18
N ARG A 102 -0.80 -4.55 -17.49
CA ARG A 102 -1.63 -5.58 -18.11
C ARG A 102 -1.08 -6.99 -17.87
N GLY A 103 0.25 -7.13 -17.84
CA GLY A 103 0.92 -8.41 -17.59
C GLY A 103 0.68 -8.93 -16.18
N VAL A 104 0.72 -8.05 -15.17
CA VAL A 104 0.36 -8.36 -13.78
C VAL A 104 -1.10 -8.79 -13.71
N LEU A 105 -2.03 -7.98 -14.23
CA LEU A 105 -3.45 -8.30 -14.17
C LEU A 105 -3.76 -9.62 -14.87
N ARG A 106 -3.15 -9.88 -16.03
CA ARG A 106 -3.29 -11.15 -16.76
C ARG A 106 -2.88 -12.35 -15.92
N GLN A 107 -1.75 -12.26 -15.22
CA GLN A 107 -1.29 -13.35 -14.35
C GLN A 107 -2.21 -13.53 -13.14
N VAL A 108 -2.71 -12.44 -12.56
CA VAL A 108 -3.70 -12.49 -11.47
C VAL A 108 -5.00 -13.14 -11.95
N LEU A 109 -5.57 -12.72 -13.08
CA LEU A 109 -6.82 -13.29 -13.58
C LEU A 109 -6.65 -14.70 -14.17
N GLY A 110 -5.44 -15.07 -14.60
CA GLY A 110 -5.18 -16.32 -15.33
C GLY A 110 -5.69 -16.29 -16.78
N ARG A 111 -6.06 -15.12 -17.28
CA ARG A 111 -6.54 -14.87 -18.65
C ARG A 111 -6.21 -13.45 -19.08
N GLU A 112 -6.31 -13.18 -20.37
CA GLU A 112 -6.17 -11.82 -20.89
C GLU A 112 -7.28 -10.91 -20.33
N PRO A 113 -6.95 -9.77 -19.70
CA PRO A 113 -7.94 -8.80 -19.28
C PRO A 113 -8.52 -8.05 -20.48
N THR A 114 -9.80 -7.70 -20.41
CA THR A 114 -10.46 -6.88 -21.42
C THR A 114 -10.11 -5.39 -21.24
N GLU A 115 -10.28 -4.58 -22.28
CA GLU A 115 -10.09 -3.13 -22.17
C GLU A 115 -11.07 -2.49 -21.17
N GLU A 116 -12.28 -3.05 -21.07
CA GLU A 116 -13.28 -2.61 -20.10
C GLU A 116 -12.81 -2.88 -18.66
N GLU A 117 -12.27 -4.07 -18.39
CA GLU A 117 -11.72 -4.42 -17.07
C GLU A 117 -10.54 -3.53 -16.69
N LEU A 118 -9.63 -3.25 -17.64
CA LEU A 118 -8.51 -2.34 -17.44
C LEU A 118 -8.99 -0.91 -17.14
N THR A 119 -10.01 -0.45 -17.86
CA THR A 119 -10.57 0.90 -17.69
C THR A 119 -11.32 1.03 -16.38
N ARG A 120 -12.26 0.12 -16.09
CA ARG A 120 -13.03 0.09 -14.84
C ARG A 120 -12.13 -0.12 -13.63
N GLY A 121 -11.07 -0.91 -13.78
CA GLY A 121 -10.10 -1.16 -12.71
C GLY A 121 -9.38 0.09 -12.20
N ARG A 122 -9.35 1.17 -12.99
CA ARG A 122 -8.79 2.46 -12.54
C ARG A 122 -9.71 3.22 -11.58
N THR A 123 -11.01 2.95 -11.63
CA THR A 123 -12.04 3.66 -10.86
C THR A 123 -12.68 2.81 -9.78
N GLU A 124 -12.73 1.48 -9.96
CA GLU A 124 -13.35 0.53 -9.04
C GLU A 124 -12.57 -0.81 -9.00
N PRO A 125 -11.26 -0.78 -8.73
CA PRO A 125 -10.36 -1.94 -8.86
C PRO A 125 -10.85 -3.16 -8.09
N ARG A 126 -11.22 -2.98 -6.82
CA ARG A 126 -11.70 -4.07 -5.98
C ARG A 126 -12.95 -4.71 -6.56
N ARG A 127 -13.93 -3.91 -6.98
CA ARG A 127 -15.19 -4.41 -7.52
C ARG A 127 -14.97 -5.21 -8.81
N VAL A 128 -14.07 -4.74 -9.67
CA VAL A 128 -13.70 -5.50 -10.87
C VAL A 128 -13.09 -6.85 -10.48
N LEU A 129 -12.18 -6.90 -9.51
CA LEU A 129 -11.60 -8.17 -9.06
C LEU A 129 -12.64 -9.10 -8.41
N GLU A 130 -13.57 -8.57 -7.62
CA GLU A 130 -14.69 -9.33 -7.04
C GLU A 130 -15.57 -9.95 -8.14
N GLU A 131 -15.96 -9.15 -9.14
CA GLU A 131 -16.77 -9.59 -10.28
C GLU A 131 -16.04 -10.65 -11.12
N GLN A 132 -14.75 -10.45 -11.41
CA GLN A 132 -13.99 -11.36 -12.28
C GLN A 132 -13.57 -12.66 -11.61
N LEU A 133 -13.41 -12.67 -10.29
CA LEU A 133 -13.07 -13.86 -9.52
C LEU A 133 -14.30 -14.54 -8.90
N GLY A 134 -15.47 -13.88 -8.92
CA GLY A 134 -16.69 -14.39 -8.31
C GLY A 134 -16.60 -14.47 -6.78
N LEU A 135 -15.90 -13.54 -6.15
CA LEU A 135 -15.57 -13.56 -4.72
C LEU A 135 -16.05 -12.29 -4.01
N GLN A 136 -16.28 -12.38 -2.69
CA GLN A 136 -16.54 -11.22 -1.86
C GLN A 136 -15.31 -10.84 -1.01
N LYS A 137 -15.18 -9.54 -0.68
CA LYS A 137 -14.15 -8.90 0.14
C LYS A 137 -13.10 -9.78 0.84
N TRP A 138 -13.47 -10.62 1.81
CA TRP A 138 -12.51 -11.42 2.59
C TRP A 138 -11.94 -12.59 1.77
N GLU A 139 -12.78 -13.26 0.99
CA GLU A 139 -12.38 -14.33 0.06
C GLU A 139 -11.48 -13.78 -1.03
N LEU A 140 -11.74 -12.54 -1.46
CA LEU A 140 -10.92 -11.85 -2.44
C LEU A 140 -9.48 -11.68 -1.96
N ASP A 141 -9.27 -11.19 -0.73
CA ASP A 141 -7.92 -10.93 -0.23
C ASP A 141 -7.09 -12.22 -0.11
N GLU A 142 -7.72 -13.32 0.33
CA GLU A 142 -7.06 -14.64 0.41
C GLU A 142 -6.75 -15.22 -0.98
N GLU A 143 -7.68 -15.11 -1.92
CA GLU A 143 -7.45 -15.57 -3.29
C GLU A 143 -6.37 -14.75 -3.99
N LEU A 144 -6.38 -13.42 -3.80
CA LEU A 144 -5.34 -12.54 -4.31
C LEU A 144 -3.98 -12.90 -3.71
N CYS A 145 -3.89 -13.20 -2.42
CA CYS A 145 -2.63 -13.70 -1.83
C CYS A 145 -2.12 -14.92 -2.57
N ARG A 146 -2.96 -15.95 -2.73
CA ARG A 146 -2.57 -17.20 -3.37
C ARG A 146 -2.08 -16.97 -4.81
N ARG A 147 -2.77 -16.13 -5.57
CA ARG A 147 -2.40 -15.80 -6.96
C ARG A 147 -1.12 -14.97 -7.01
N LEU A 148 -1.00 -13.97 -6.13
CA LEU A 148 0.13 -13.05 -6.09
C LEU A 148 1.42 -13.70 -5.60
N GLU A 149 1.39 -14.88 -4.98
CA GLU A 149 2.61 -15.62 -4.59
C GLU A 149 3.54 -15.88 -5.77
N THR A 150 3.00 -16.23 -6.93
CA THR A 150 3.80 -16.55 -8.13
C THR A 150 3.88 -15.41 -9.15
N VAL A 151 3.06 -14.37 -9.00
CA VAL A 151 3.03 -13.22 -9.93
C VAL A 151 4.30 -12.37 -9.74
N ASP A 152 4.95 -12.03 -10.85
CA ASP A 152 5.96 -10.98 -10.86
C ASP A 152 5.29 -9.61 -10.86
N VAL A 153 5.58 -8.80 -9.84
CA VAL A 153 5.05 -7.45 -9.66
C VAL A 153 6.12 -6.37 -9.88
N SER A 154 7.31 -6.74 -10.35
CA SER A 154 8.45 -5.83 -10.54
C SER A 154 8.12 -4.60 -11.40
N SER A 155 7.24 -4.75 -12.39
CA SER A 155 6.75 -3.65 -13.25
C SER A 155 6.02 -2.55 -12.49
N LEU A 156 5.51 -2.83 -11.28
CA LEU A 156 4.81 -1.85 -10.43
C LEU A 156 5.76 -0.99 -9.59
N ALA A 157 7.07 -1.27 -9.60
CA ALA A 157 8.05 -0.60 -8.76
C ALA A 157 8.12 0.91 -8.98
N GLU A 158 7.91 1.36 -10.22
CA GLU A 158 7.99 2.78 -10.59
C GLU A 158 6.72 3.58 -10.27
N HIS A 159 5.70 2.94 -9.70
CA HIS A 159 4.49 3.66 -9.31
C HIS A 159 4.80 4.73 -8.27
N PRO A 160 4.26 5.97 -8.40
CA PRO A 160 4.58 7.08 -7.51
C PRO A 160 4.39 6.78 -6.01
N ALA A 161 3.36 6.02 -5.65
CA ALA A 161 3.14 5.63 -4.25
C ALA A 161 4.24 4.70 -3.71
N VAL A 162 4.70 3.76 -4.54
CA VAL A 162 5.78 2.82 -4.17
C VAL A 162 7.09 3.59 -4.03
N GLN A 163 7.36 4.52 -4.95
CA GLN A 163 8.54 5.37 -4.90
C GLN A 163 8.53 6.31 -3.69
N GLN A 164 7.38 6.86 -3.29
CA GLN A 164 7.28 7.67 -2.07
C GLN A 164 7.63 6.86 -0.81
N VAL A 165 7.12 5.63 -0.70
CA VAL A 165 7.43 4.74 0.43
C VAL A 165 8.92 4.36 0.43
N ARG A 166 9.44 3.98 -0.74
CA ARG A 166 10.86 3.63 -0.94
C ARG A 166 11.78 4.78 -0.55
N GLN A 167 11.48 5.99 -1.05
CA GLN A 167 12.29 7.17 -0.78
C GLN A 167 12.28 7.52 0.71
N PHE A 168 11.12 7.46 1.37
CA PHE A 168 11.02 7.73 2.81
C PHE A 168 11.93 6.83 3.65
N PHE A 169 11.94 5.52 3.38
CA PHE A 169 12.82 4.60 4.11
C PHE A 169 14.30 4.78 3.75
N ARG A 170 14.61 5.12 2.48
CA ARG A 170 15.97 5.42 2.04
C ARG A 170 16.53 6.66 2.74
N ASP A 171 15.76 7.75 2.77
CA ASP A 171 16.15 9.00 3.43
C ASP A 171 16.48 8.75 4.90
N HIS A 172 15.66 7.98 5.61
CA HIS A 172 15.91 7.65 7.00
C HIS A 172 17.14 6.73 7.19
N ARG A 173 17.35 5.75 6.29
CA ARG A 173 18.55 4.89 6.31
C ARG A 173 19.83 5.71 6.12
N GLU A 174 19.77 6.78 5.34
CA GLU A 174 20.88 7.69 5.06
C GLU A 174 20.99 8.87 6.06
N GLY A 175 20.09 8.97 7.03
CA GLY A 175 20.07 10.06 8.00
C GLY A 175 19.65 11.42 7.43
N ARG A 176 18.97 11.44 6.28
CA ARG A 176 18.40 12.65 5.67
C ARG A 176 17.02 12.92 6.26
N SER A 177 16.76 14.15 6.70
CA SER A 177 15.40 14.54 7.14
C SER A 177 14.49 14.63 5.92
N SER A 178 13.33 13.98 5.97
CA SER A 178 12.34 13.94 4.88
C SER A 178 11.52 15.23 4.75
N LEU A 179 12.06 16.38 5.14
CA LEU A 179 11.44 17.69 4.97
C LEU A 179 11.66 18.20 3.54
N SER A 180 10.95 17.61 2.59
CA SER A 180 10.59 18.28 1.35
C SER A 180 9.09 18.59 1.41
N LEU A 181 8.78 19.84 1.75
CA LEU A 181 7.45 20.44 1.69
C LEU A 181 6.89 20.41 0.26
#